data_AF-A0AB73KIA0-F1
#
_entry.id   AF-A0AB73KIA0-F1
#
_cell.length_a   1.000
_cell.length_b   1.000
_cell.length_c   1.000
_cell.angle_alpha   90.00
_cell.angle_beta   90.00
_cell.angle_gamma   90.00
#
_symmetry.space_group_name_H-M   'P 1'
#
loop_
_entity.id
_entity.type
_entity.pdbx_description
1 polymer ?
#
loop_
_entity_poly.entity_id
_entity_poly.type
_entity_poly.pdbx_seq_one_letter_code
_entity_poly.pdbx_strand_id
1 'polypeptide(L)'
;MPAVTVENPLTLPRVSAPAGAVPRPALAVSTAPSGFEGEGFPVRRAFAGIDYKNLDPFIMMDQMGEVEYAPGEAKGTPWHPHRGFETVTYLIDGTFVHQDSHGGGGVINGGDTQWMTAGSGLLHIEAPPEELVVTGGLFHGLQLWVNLPKSDKMMPPKYQDIGGGQVRLLTSADGGALIRLIAGDLDGHAGPGATHTPITMMHVSLNPGAEVTLPWRPDFNALAYALAGRGTAGPSGRPFSTGQTVVFGKGDSLTIKADEKQESRSPNFEFVLLGGQPIREPMMQYGPFVMNTHAELAQAFDDFQAGRLGRIPAGA
;
A
#
# COMPACT_ATOMS: atom_id res chain seq x y z
N MET A 1 10.62 11.19 1.63
CA MET A 1 10.46 12.12 0.47
C MET A 1 9.48 11.50 -0.54
N PRO A 2 9.08 12.12 -1.68
CA PRO A 2 8.23 11.40 -2.63
C PRO A 2 9.03 10.35 -3.42
N ALA A 3 8.48 9.13 -3.56
CA ALA A 3 9.18 7.97 -4.14
C ALA A 3 9.59 8.10 -5.62
N VAL A 4 8.82 8.86 -6.43
CA VAL A 4 9.06 9.06 -7.88
C VAL A 4 8.71 10.49 -8.25
N THR A 5 9.63 11.30 -8.76
CA THR A 5 9.36 12.72 -9.06
C THR A 5 9.40 13.04 -10.54
N VAL A 6 8.91 14.22 -10.91
CA VAL A 6 9.06 14.81 -12.24
C VAL A 6 9.42 16.28 -12.07
N GLU A 7 10.26 16.82 -12.96
CA GLU A 7 10.68 18.22 -12.90
C GLU A 7 9.51 19.20 -13.09
N ASN A 8 8.58 18.87 -13.99
CA ASN A 8 7.44 19.71 -14.31
C ASN A 8 6.14 18.88 -14.41
N PRO A 9 5.31 18.86 -13.35
CA PRO A 9 4.02 18.16 -13.34
C PRO A 9 3.07 18.58 -14.45
N LEU A 10 3.17 19.82 -14.97
CA LEU A 10 2.28 20.34 -16.01
C LEU A 10 2.43 19.63 -17.37
N THR A 11 3.49 18.83 -17.53
CA THR A 11 3.72 18.01 -18.74
C THR A 11 3.03 16.66 -18.68
N LEU A 12 2.52 16.26 -17.51
CA LEU A 12 1.85 14.98 -17.31
C LEU A 12 0.40 14.98 -17.84
N PRO A 13 -0.16 13.81 -18.18
CA PRO A 13 -1.58 13.68 -18.42
C PRO A 13 -2.38 14.15 -17.20
N ARG A 14 -3.48 14.86 -17.47
CA ARG A 14 -4.32 15.48 -16.44
C ARG A 14 -5.49 14.59 -16.10
N VAL A 15 -5.85 14.57 -14.83
CA VAL A 15 -7.06 13.93 -14.33
C VAL A 15 -7.96 14.96 -13.66
N SER A 16 -9.27 14.78 -13.81
CA SER A 16 -10.28 15.66 -13.19
C SER A 16 -11.55 14.88 -12.91
N ALA A 17 -12.20 15.19 -11.80
CA ALA A 17 -13.52 14.62 -11.56
C ALA A 17 -14.52 15.07 -12.66
N PRO A 18 -15.39 14.15 -13.12
CA PRO A 18 -16.46 14.49 -14.05
C PRO A 18 -17.38 15.59 -13.49
N ALA A 19 -17.86 16.46 -14.38
CA ALA A 19 -18.87 17.44 -14.01
C ALA A 19 -20.12 16.74 -13.47
N GLY A 20 -20.58 17.15 -12.28
CA GLY A 20 -21.75 16.57 -11.61
C GLY A 20 -21.49 15.29 -10.82
N ALA A 21 -20.23 14.85 -10.66
CA ALA A 21 -19.89 13.72 -9.81
C ALA A 21 -20.35 13.95 -8.35
N VAL A 22 -20.93 12.93 -7.71
CA VAL A 22 -21.36 13.01 -6.31
C VAL A 22 -20.14 12.88 -5.40
N PRO A 23 -19.81 13.89 -4.56
CA PRO A 23 -18.62 13.83 -3.72
C PRO A 23 -18.78 12.82 -2.58
N ARG A 24 -17.75 12.01 -2.33
CA ARG A 24 -17.72 11.07 -1.21
C ARG A 24 -17.48 11.81 0.12
N PRO A 25 -18.36 11.68 1.13
CA PRO A 25 -18.13 12.28 2.45
C PRO A 25 -17.06 11.52 3.23
N ALA A 26 -16.28 12.21 4.06
CA ALA A 26 -15.40 11.56 5.02
C ALA A 26 -16.22 11.08 6.23
N LEU A 27 -16.39 9.75 6.36
CA LEU A 27 -17.20 9.14 7.41
C LEU A 27 -16.46 9.08 8.75
N ALA A 28 -15.18 8.72 8.70
CA ALA A 28 -14.36 8.54 9.89
C ALA A 28 -12.89 8.87 9.59
N VAL A 29 -12.17 9.22 10.65
CA VAL A 29 -10.72 9.33 10.66
C VAL A 29 -10.21 8.45 11.79
N SER A 30 -9.29 7.53 11.50
CA SER A 30 -8.62 6.68 12.49
C SER A 30 -7.15 7.05 12.58
N THR A 31 -6.59 7.07 13.79
CA THR A 31 -5.16 7.28 14.01
C THR A 31 -4.47 5.92 14.12
N ALA A 32 -3.48 5.69 13.25
CA ALA A 32 -2.69 4.48 13.25
C ALA A 32 -1.84 4.39 14.54
N PRO A 33 -1.99 3.33 15.35
CA PRO A 33 -1.07 3.08 16.45
C PRO A 33 0.30 2.70 15.90
N SER A 34 1.34 3.11 16.61
CA SER A 34 2.71 2.69 16.34
C SER A 34 3.01 1.36 17.02
N GLY A 35 3.89 0.56 16.42
CA GLY A 35 4.37 -0.70 16.95
C GLY A 35 5.68 -1.12 16.30
N PHE A 36 6.04 -2.38 16.50
CA PHE A 36 7.20 -3.00 15.86
C PHE A 36 6.81 -4.34 15.25
N GLU A 37 7.38 -4.66 14.09
CA GLU A 37 7.23 -5.96 13.41
C GLU A 37 8.60 -6.62 13.17
N GLY A 38 8.60 -7.93 12.92
CA GLY A 38 9.83 -8.70 12.68
C GLY A 38 10.86 -8.55 13.80
N GLU A 39 12.10 -8.21 13.43
CA GLU A 39 13.20 -8.04 14.38
C GLU A 39 13.33 -6.61 14.98
N GLY A 40 12.31 -5.75 14.78
CA GLY A 40 12.28 -4.40 15.36
C GLY A 40 11.98 -3.28 14.36
N PHE A 41 11.28 -3.56 13.26
CA PHE A 41 10.87 -2.54 12.31
C PHE A 41 9.78 -1.64 12.89
N PRO A 42 10.00 -0.32 13.05
CA PRO A 42 8.95 0.57 13.49
C PRO A 42 7.87 0.67 12.41
N VAL A 43 6.63 0.41 12.80
CA VAL A 43 5.47 0.50 11.89
C VAL A 43 4.36 1.35 12.49
N ARG A 44 3.55 1.94 11.61
CA ARG A 44 2.22 2.48 11.96
C ARG A 44 1.14 1.66 11.26
N ARG A 45 0.23 1.08 12.04
CA ARG A 45 -0.84 0.22 11.51
C ARG A 45 -2.02 1.03 11.01
N ALA A 46 -1.99 1.41 9.73
CA ALA A 46 -2.91 2.35 9.12
C ALA A 46 -4.39 1.98 9.28
N PHE A 47 -4.72 0.69 9.24
CA PHE A 47 -6.11 0.23 9.29
C PHE A 47 -6.61 -0.18 10.68
N ALA A 48 -5.82 0.04 11.74
CA ALA A 48 -6.24 -0.30 13.08
C ALA A 48 -7.57 0.39 13.46
N GLY A 49 -8.51 -0.40 13.98
CA GLY A 49 -9.82 0.08 14.42
C GLY A 49 -10.82 0.38 13.30
N ILE A 50 -10.47 0.15 12.03
CA ILE A 50 -11.39 0.32 10.90
C ILE A 50 -12.13 -1.00 10.66
N ASP A 51 -13.46 -0.94 10.56
CA ASP A 51 -14.30 -2.09 10.22
C ASP A 51 -13.95 -2.62 8.82
N TYR A 52 -13.69 -3.93 8.71
CA TYR A 52 -13.31 -4.60 7.47
C TYR A 52 -14.29 -4.35 6.32
N LYS A 53 -15.59 -4.12 6.56
CA LYS A 53 -16.53 -3.80 5.48
C LYS A 53 -16.15 -2.54 4.69
N ASN A 54 -15.40 -1.63 5.30
CA ASN A 54 -14.88 -0.41 4.68
C ASN A 54 -13.45 -0.58 4.14
N LEU A 55 -12.77 -1.69 4.49
CA LEU A 55 -11.43 -2.02 4.03
C LEU A 55 -11.46 -2.99 2.85
N ASP A 56 -12.40 -3.95 2.82
CA ASP A 56 -12.54 -5.00 1.79
C ASP A 56 -12.30 -4.41 0.38
N PRO A 57 -11.25 -4.84 -0.33
CA PRO A 57 -10.46 -6.08 -0.15
C PRO A 57 -9.18 -5.98 0.68
N PHE A 58 -8.86 -4.84 1.25
CA PHE A 58 -7.62 -4.66 2.01
C PHE A 58 -7.72 -5.29 3.41
N ILE A 59 -6.71 -6.08 3.78
CA ILE A 59 -6.66 -6.81 5.05
C ILE A 59 -5.99 -5.97 6.12
N MET A 60 -4.80 -5.46 5.80
CA MET A 60 -4.00 -4.61 6.65
C MET A 60 -3.11 -3.70 5.81
N MET A 61 -2.63 -2.62 6.41
CA MET A 61 -1.55 -1.82 5.85
C MET A 61 -0.70 -1.27 6.98
N ASP A 62 0.61 -1.48 6.88
CA ASP A 62 1.60 -0.89 7.76
C ASP A 62 2.43 0.12 6.97
N GLN A 63 2.57 1.33 7.51
CA GLN A 63 3.64 2.24 7.10
C GLN A 63 4.89 1.84 7.86
N MET A 64 5.92 1.43 7.14
CA MET A 64 7.22 1.07 7.70
C MET A 64 8.11 2.32 7.70
N GLY A 65 8.76 2.63 8.83
CA GLY A 65 9.43 3.92 9.01
C GLY A 65 8.44 5.09 9.17
N GLU A 66 8.78 6.33 8.81
CA GLU A 66 10.07 6.87 8.38
C GLU A 66 11.12 6.76 9.51
N VAL A 67 12.25 6.09 9.23
CA VAL A 67 13.33 5.88 10.21
C VAL A 67 14.69 6.00 9.53
N GLU A 68 15.61 6.71 10.18
CA GLU A 68 17.02 6.75 9.80
C GLU A 68 17.76 5.70 10.64
N TYR A 69 18.18 4.59 10.02
CA TYR A 69 18.96 3.57 10.72
C TYR A 69 20.43 3.99 10.80
N ALA A 70 21.05 3.80 11.96
CA ALA A 70 22.51 3.87 12.06
C ALA A 70 23.17 2.58 11.51
N PRO A 71 24.48 2.60 11.19
CA PRO A 71 25.25 1.40 10.88
C PRO A 71 24.98 0.24 11.86
N GLY A 72 24.59 -0.92 11.34
CA GLY A 72 24.32 -2.15 12.07
C GLY A 72 22.92 -2.25 12.69
N GLU A 73 22.06 -1.22 12.57
CA GLU A 73 20.72 -1.23 13.16
C GLU A 73 19.63 -1.78 12.24
N ALA A 74 19.84 -1.71 10.92
CA ALA A 74 18.89 -2.23 9.96
C ALA A 74 18.78 -3.75 10.09
N LYS A 75 17.57 -4.24 10.36
CA LYS A 75 17.26 -5.67 10.45
C LYS A 75 16.26 -6.08 9.39
N GLY A 76 16.14 -7.38 9.17
CA GLY A 76 15.18 -8.00 8.25
C GLY A 76 14.01 -8.65 8.98
N THR A 77 13.16 -9.32 8.21
CA THR A 77 12.25 -10.34 8.73
C THR A 77 12.94 -11.69 8.65
N PRO A 78 12.62 -12.65 9.53
CA PRO A 78 13.00 -14.05 9.31
C PRO A 78 12.16 -14.65 8.16
N TRP A 79 12.58 -15.80 7.65
CA TRP A 79 11.74 -16.61 6.76
C TRP A 79 10.37 -16.87 7.38
N HIS A 80 9.31 -16.51 6.68
CA HIS A 80 7.95 -16.64 7.17
C HIS A 80 6.96 -17.00 6.06
N PRO A 81 5.85 -17.70 6.38
CA PRO A 81 4.88 -18.09 5.38
C PRO A 81 3.89 -16.97 5.08
N HIS A 82 3.21 -17.09 3.93
CA HIS A 82 1.93 -16.43 3.63
C HIS A 82 1.04 -17.38 2.82
N ARG A 83 -0.30 -17.26 2.93
CA ARG A 83 -1.27 -18.00 2.09
C ARG A 83 -2.61 -17.26 1.98
N GLY A 84 -3.17 -17.26 0.77
CA GLY A 84 -4.55 -16.88 0.49
C GLY A 84 -4.78 -15.40 0.18
N PHE A 85 -3.74 -14.61 0.02
CA PHE A 85 -3.82 -13.17 -0.27
C PHE A 85 -2.57 -12.72 -1.05
N GLU A 86 -2.46 -11.41 -1.28
CA GLU A 86 -1.30 -10.78 -1.91
C GLU A 86 -0.64 -9.78 -0.96
N THR A 87 0.68 -9.68 -0.98
CA THR A 87 1.42 -8.61 -0.30
C THR A 87 1.94 -7.62 -1.32
N VAL A 88 1.82 -6.33 -1.02
CA VAL A 88 2.30 -5.24 -1.84
C VAL A 88 3.27 -4.41 -1.01
N THR A 89 4.54 -4.48 -1.36
CA THR A 89 5.63 -3.72 -0.73
C THR A 89 5.95 -2.54 -1.64
N TYR A 90 5.60 -1.32 -1.23
CA TYR A 90 5.92 -0.09 -1.96
C TYR A 90 6.97 0.71 -1.19
N LEU A 91 8.18 0.81 -1.72
CA LEU A 91 9.25 1.58 -1.08
C LEU A 91 9.26 3.03 -1.55
N ILE A 92 9.34 3.92 -0.58
CA ILE A 92 9.41 5.36 -0.79
C ILE A 92 10.86 5.82 -0.70
N ASP A 93 11.56 5.40 0.35
CA ASP A 93 12.97 5.69 0.60
C ASP A 93 13.68 4.39 1.04
N GLY A 94 14.91 4.18 0.57
CA GLY A 94 15.74 3.02 0.90
C GLY A 94 15.66 1.88 -0.12
N THR A 95 16.21 0.73 0.26
CA THR A 95 16.30 -0.48 -0.57
C THR A 95 16.05 -1.73 0.28
N PHE A 96 15.36 -2.73 -0.28
CA PHE A 96 15.20 -4.06 0.30
C PHE A 96 15.64 -5.15 -0.66
N VAL A 97 16.06 -6.29 -0.11
CA VAL A 97 16.20 -7.55 -0.83
C VAL A 97 15.11 -8.49 -0.34
N HIS A 98 14.47 -9.20 -1.27
CA HIS A 98 13.56 -10.28 -0.94
C HIS A 98 13.97 -11.58 -1.63
N GLN A 99 13.60 -12.70 -1.03
CA GLN A 99 13.82 -14.04 -1.60
C GLN A 99 12.70 -14.98 -1.16
N ASP A 100 12.34 -15.94 -2.01
CA ASP A 100 11.33 -16.94 -1.69
C ASP A 100 11.72 -18.38 -1.98
N SER A 101 10.88 -19.28 -1.49
CA SER A 101 10.98 -20.74 -1.61
C SER A 101 10.62 -21.32 -2.97
N HIS A 102 10.12 -20.51 -3.90
CA HIS A 102 9.80 -20.85 -5.28
C HIS A 102 10.88 -20.36 -6.27
N GLY A 103 11.99 -19.82 -5.76
CA GLY A 103 13.14 -19.38 -6.54
C GLY A 103 13.03 -17.96 -7.07
N GLY A 104 12.00 -17.22 -6.67
CA GLY A 104 11.94 -15.78 -6.89
C GLY A 104 12.73 -15.01 -5.82
N GLY A 105 12.67 -13.69 -5.94
CA GLY A 105 13.50 -12.77 -5.18
C GLY A 105 14.00 -11.63 -6.06
N GLY A 106 14.53 -10.60 -5.43
CA GLY A 106 14.90 -9.39 -6.13
C GLY A 106 15.31 -8.27 -5.18
N VAL A 107 15.61 -7.12 -5.78
CA VAL A 107 15.91 -5.88 -5.08
C VAL A 107 14.77 -4.90 -5.34
N ILE A 108 14.26 -4.31 -4.27
CA ILE A 108 13.22 -3.27 -4.30
C ILE A 108 13.93 -1.97 -3.94
N ASN A 109 13.98 -1.00 -4.85
CA ASN A 109 14.57 0.32 -4.59
C ASN A 109 13.49 1.36 -4.25
N GLY A 110 13.91 2.55 -3.82
CA GLY A 110 13.02 3.69 -3.66
C GLY A 110 12.27 4.00 -4.96
N GLY A 111 10.94 4.02 -4.88
CA GLY A 111 10.04 4.17 -6.02
C GLY A 111 9.49 2.84 -6.56
N ASP A 112 10.10 1.71 -6.24
CA ASP A 112 9.67 0.40 -6.71
C ASP A 112 8.50 -0.15 -5.89
N THR A 113 7.68 -0.98 -6.54
CA THR A 113 6.63 -1.77 -5.90
C THR A 113 6.84 -3.24 -6.22
N GLN A 114 6.98 -4.07 -5.19
CA GLN A 114 6.90 -5.52 -5.30
C GLN A 114 5.47 -5.96 -4.97
N TRP A 115 4.89 -6.79 -5.84
CA TRP A 115 3.59 -7.40 -5.63
C TRP A 115 3.74 -8.91 -5.64
N MET A 116 3.56 -9.53 -4.48
CA MET A 116 3.63 -10.97 -4.33
C MET A 116 2.23 -11.54 -4.15
N THR A 117 1.80 -12.36 -5.10
CA THR A 117 0.61 -13.20 -4.91
C THR A 117 1.03 -14.42 -4.10
N ALA A 118 0.58 -14.52 -2.84
CA ALA A 118 0.90 -15.68 -2.01
C ALA A 118 0.11 -16.92 -2.42
N GLY A 119 -1.16 -16.76 -2.80
CA GLY A 119 -2.00 -17.84 -3.32
C GLY A 119 -1.98 -19.08 -2.43
N SER A 120 -1.71 -20.25 -3.02
CA SER A 120 -1.59 -21.56 -2.32
C SER A 120 -0.49 -21.61 -1.27
N GLY A 121 0.37 -20.60 -1.21
CA GLY A 121 1.29 -20.32 -0.13
C GLY A 121 2.75 -20.56 -0.49
N LEU A 122 3.61 -19.79 0.18
CA LEU A 122 5.05 -19.77 0.02
C LEU A 122 5.72 -19.36 1.34
N LEU A 123 7.00 -19.66 1.47
CA LEU A 123 7.92 -19.01 2.43
C LEU A 123 8.73 -17.93 1.73
N HIS A 124 8.90 -16.78 2.37
CA HIS A 124 9.78 -15.70 1.89
C HIS A 124 10.47 -14.97 3.04
N ILE A 125 11.48 -14.19 2.68
CA ILE A 125 12.25 -13.32 3.55
C ILE A 125 12.37 -11.94 2.91
N GLU A 126 12.33 -10.90 3.74
CA GLU A 126 12.61 -9.52 3.35
C GLU A 126 13.70 -8.97 4.27
N ALA A 127 14.86 -8.65 3.71
CA ALA A 127 16.05 -8.24 4.46
C ALA A 127 16.67 -6.97 3.87
N PRO A 128 17.25 -6.09 4.71
CA PRO A 128 18.04 -4.96 4.22
C PRO A 128 19.26 -5.49 3.45
N PRO A 129 19.67 -4.84 2.35
CA PRO A 129 20.91 -5.21 1.66
C PRO A 129 22.10 -5.00 2.59
N GLU A 130 23.16 -5.80 2.41
CA GLU A 130 24.38 -5.75 3.23
C GLU A 130 24.97 -4.34 3.31
N GLU A 131 24.95 -3.60 2.20
CA GLU A 131 25.40 -2.21 2.15
C GLU A 131 24.62 -1.31 3.13
N LEU A 132 23.28 -1.44 3.19
CA LEU A 132 22.44 -0.67 4.12
C LEU A 132 22.68 -1.07 5.57
N VAL A 133 22.97 -2.35 5.83
CA VAL A 133 23.39 -2.80 7.18
C VAL A 133 24.71 -2.13 7.58
N VAL A 134 25.63 -1.92 6.65
CA VAL A 134 26.94 -1.29 6.94
C VAL A 134 26.82 0.23 7.05
N THR A 135 26.06 0.89 6.19
CA THR A 135 26.03 2.37 6.12
C THR A 135 24.93 3.00 6.96
N GLY A 136 23.88 2.23 7.29
CA GLY A 136 22.62 2.82 7.70
C GLY A 136 21.93 3.56 6.55
N GLY A 137 20.84 4.25 6.84
CA GLY A 137 20.12 5.07 5.87
C GLY A 137 18.63 5.22 6.17
N LEU A 138 18.00 6.13 5.43
CA LEU A 138 16.57 6.36 5.48
C LEU A 138 15.81 5.17 4.92
N PHE A 139 14.86 4.67 5.70
CA PHE A 139 13.97 3.60 5.31
C PHE A 139 12.51 4.04 5.51
N HIS A 140 11.73 3.98 4.43
CA HIS A 140 10.32 4.35 4.44
C HIS A 140 9.56 3.63 3.34
N GLY A 141 8.45 3.00 3.69
CA GLY A 141 7.61 2.31 2.72
C GLY A 141 6.28 1.88 3.28
N LEU A 142 5.53 1.14 2.47
CA LEU A 142 4.24 0.56 2.83
C LEU A 142 4.23 -0.94 2.60
N GLN A 143 3.69 -1.68 3.55
CA GLN A 143 3.29 -3.07 3.38
C GLN A 143 1.77 -3.12 3.36
N LEU A 144 1.17 -3.47 2.22
CA LEU A 144 -0.28 -3.62 2.06
C LEU A 144 -0.62 -5.09 1.81
N TRP A 145 -1.63 -5.62 2.51
CA TRP A 145 -2.18 -6.94 2.22
C TRP A 145 -3.52 -6.81 1.51
N VAL A 146 -3.63 -7.43 0.34
CA VAL A 146 -4.83 -7.43 -0.50
C VAL A 146 -5.42 -8.84 -0.51
N ASN A 147 -6.66 -8.97 -0.08
CA ASN A 147 -7.34 -10.27 -0.05
C ASN A 147 -7.59 -10.79 -1.47
N LEU A 148 -7.48 -12.11 -1.63
CA LEU A 148 -7.90 -12.80 -2.86
C LEU A 148 -9.33 -13.32 -2.70
N PRO A 149 -10.15 -13.31 -3.77
CA PRO A 149 -11.41 -14.04 -3.81
C PRO A 149 -11.17 -15.53 -3.57
N LYS A 150 -12.16 -16.24 -3.01
CA LYS A 150 -12.07 -17.67 -2.67
C LYS A 150 -11.56 -18.53 -3.83
N SER A 151 -11.96 -18.23 -5.06
CA SER A 151 -11.54 -18.96 -6.25
C SER A 151 -10.03 -18.89 -6.51
N ASP A 152 -9.37 -17.82 -6.05
CA ASP A 152 -8.00 -17.49 -6.39
C ASP A 152 -7.04 -17.77 -5.23
N LYS A 153 -7.55 -17.98 -4.01
CA LYS A 153 -6.74 -18.23 -2.80
C LYS A 153 -5.78 -19.42 -2.90
N MET A 154 -6.00 -20.35 -3.82
CA MET A 154 -5.16 -21.54 -4.01
C MET A 154 -4.39 -21.53 -5.34
N MET A 155 -4.30 -20.37 -6.01
CA MET A 155 -3.49 -20.25 -7.22
C MET A 155 -1.99 -20.34 -6.90
N PRO A 156 -1.14 -20.72 -7.87
CA PRO A 156 0.31 -20.75 -7.64
C PRO A 156 0.86 -19.37 -7.25
N PRO A 157 1.87 -19.31 -6.35
CA PRO A 157 2.58 -18.09 -6.04
C PRO A 157 3.20 -17.43 -7.27
N LYS A 158 3.27 -16.10 -7.28
CA LYS A 158 3.94 -15.32 -8.33
C LYS A 158 4.36 -13.93 -7.83
N TYR A 159 5.31 -13.33 -8.54
CA TYR A 159 5.75 -11.96 -8.32
C TYR A 159 5.45 -11.06 -9.52
N GLN A 160 5.30 -9.79 -9.20
CA GLN A 160 5.24 -8.68 -10.13
C GLN A 160 6.17 -7.60 -9.58
N ASP A 161 7.25 -7.34 -10.30
CA ASP A 161 8.19 -6.29 -9.97
C ASP A 161 7.85 -5.06 -10.82
N ILE A 162 7.49 -3.98 -10.15
CA ILE A 162 7.15 -2.71 -10.78
C ILE A 162 8.24 -1.71 -10.41
N GLY A 163 9.15 -1.46 -11.33
CA GLY A 163 10.17 -0.43 -11.15
C GLY A 163 9.53 0.97 -11.10
N GLY A 164 10.11 1.89 -10.34
CA GLY A 164 9.60 3.26 -10.20
C GLY A 164 9.42 3.99 -11.54
N GLY A 165 10.25 3.67 -12.54
CA GLY A 165 10.13 4.19 -13.92
C GLY A 165 8.93 3.65 -14.72
N GLN A 166 8.25 2.61 -14.24
CA GLN A 166 7.05 2.04 -14.89
C GLN A 166 5.75 2.61 -14.33
N VAL A 167 5.80 3.28 -13.17
CA VAL A 167 4.63 3.89 -12.52
C VAL A 167 4.01 4.96 -13.42
N ARG A 168 2.68 4.94 -13.55
CA ARG A 168 1.97 5.94 -14.36
C ARG A 168 1.90 7.25 -13.58
N LEU A 169 2.62 8.27 -14.06
CA LEU A 169 2.56 9.62 -13.49
C LEU A 169 1.45 10.44 -14.14
N LEU A 170 0.63 11.07 -13.30
CA LEU A 170 -0.50 11.93 -13.67
C LEU A 170 -0.46 13.21 -12.83
N THR A 171 -1.23 14.22 -13.23
CA THR A 171 -1.37 15.47 -12.46
C THR A 171 -2.82 15.94 -12.37
N SER A 172 -3.15 16.76 -11.36
CA SER A 172 -4.44 17.45 -11.30
C SER A 172 -4.58 18.46 -12.44
N ALA A 173 -5.81 18.91 -12.71
CA ALA A 173 -6.12 19.87 -13.78
C ALA A 173 -5.20 21.11 -13.79
N ASP A 174 -4.85 21.60 -12.61
CA ASP A 174 -4.06 22.80 -12.36
C ASP A 174 -2.56 22.54 -12.11
N GLY A 175 -2.12 21.29 -12.11
CA GLY A 175 -0.73 20.93 -11.77
C GLY A 175 -0.42 20.90 -10.27
N GLY A 176 -1.41 21.13 -9.39
CA GLY A 176 -1.25 21.19 -7.94
C GLY A 176 -0.98 19.85 -7.27
N ALA A 177 -1.25 18.73 -7.95
CA ALA A 177 -1.02 17.38 -7.47
C ALA A 177 -0.12 16.58 -8.43
N LEU A 178 0.81 15.80 -7.87
CA LEU A 178 1.54 14.74 -8.58
C LEU A 178 1.00 13.38 -8.10
N ILE A 179 0.48 12.59 -9.04
CA ILE A 179 -0.20 11.32 -8.76
C ILE A 179 0.62 10.19 -9.38
N ARG A 180 1.06 9.26 -8.54
CA ARG A 180 1.73 8.01 -8.93
C ARG A 180 0.71 6.89 -8.90
N LEU A 181 0.16 6.53 -10.05
CA LEU A 181 -0.79 5.44 -10.17
C LEU A 181 -0.02 4.11 -10.29
N ILE A 182 -0.05 3.33 -9.21
CA ILE A 182 0.71 2.08 -9.04
C ILE A 182 -0.09 0.90 -9.58
N ALA A 183 -1.38 0.84 -9.29
CA ALA A 183 -2.28 -0.20 -9.79
C ALA A 183 -3.70 0.35 -10.00
N GLY A 184 -4.45 -0.32 -10.88
CA GLY A 184 -5.83 0.04 -11.21
C GLY A 184 -5.95 1.02 -12.37
N ASP A 185 -7.07 1.72 -12.41
CA ASP A 185 -7.38 2.75 -13.40
C ASP A 185 -7.77 4.05 -12.69
N LEU A 186 -7.37 5.17 -13.29
CA LEU A 186 -7.85 6.49 -12.95
C LEU A 186 -8.09 7.30 -14.22
N ASP A 187 -9.34 7.66 -14.48
CA ASP A 187 -9.73 8.49 -15.64
C ASP A 187 -9.26 7.89 -16.99
N GLY A 188 -9.31 6.56 -17.12
CA GLY A 188 -8.87 5.84 -18.32
C GLY A 188 -7.35 5.65 -18.43
N HIS A 189 -6.59 6.11 -17.45
CA HIS A 189 -5.17 5.81 -17.32
C HIS A 189 -4.96 4.57 -16.48
N ALA A 190 -4.36 3.53 -17.07
CA ALA A 190 -4.00 2.31 -16.35
C ALA A 190 -2.64 2.45 -15.63
N GLY A 191 -2.59 1.96 -14.39
CA GLY A 191 -1.36 1.68 -13.64
C GLY A 191 -0.72 0.35 -14.06
N PRO A 192 0.58 0.16 -13.80
CA PRO A 192 1.30 -1.04 -14.24
C PRO A 192 0.95 -2.31 -13.44
N GLY A 193 0.45 -2.17 -12.21
CA GLY A 193 0.15 -3.32 -11.35
C GLY A 193 -1.05 -4.14 -11.82
N ALA A 194 -0.83 -5.43 -12.04
CA ALA A 194 -1.90 -6.39 -12.29
C ALA A 194 -2.55 -6.79 -10.97
N THR A 195 -3.87 -7.02 -10.98
CA THR A 195 -4.65 -7.26 -9.77
C THR A 195 -5.65 -8.39 -9.99
N HIS A 196 -5.87 -9.22 -8.97
CA HIS A 196 -6.90 -10.27 -8.98
C HIS A 196 -8.27 -9.74 -8.54
N THR A 197 -8.25 -8.91 -7.50
CA THR A 197 -9.40 -8.10 -7.11
C THR A 197 -9.26 -6.72 -7.72
N PRO A 198 -10.28 -6.18 -8.41
CA PRO A 198 -10.21 -4.82 -8.94
C PRO A 198 -9.94 -3.80 -7.83
N ILE A 199 -8.75 -3.19 -7.88
CA ILE A 199 -8.32 -2.15 -6.94
C ILE A 199 -7.63 -1.00 -7.67
N THR A 200 -7.56 0.14 -6.99
CA THR A 200 -6.79 1.32 -7.37
C THR A 200 -5.87 1.67 -6.20
N MET A 201 -4.57 1.77 -6.45
CA MET A 201 -3.57 2.23 -5.48
C MET A 201 -2.75 3.34 -6.11
N MET A 202 -2.69 4.49 -5.43
CA MET A 202 -1.89 5.62 -5.89
C MET A 202 -1.27 6.40 -4.73
N HIS A 203 -0.07 6.92 -4.95
CA HIS A 203 0.62 7.84 -4.04
C HIS A 203 0.54 9.27 -4.59
N VAL A 204 -0.01 10.20 -3.81
CA VAL A 204 -0.28 11.58 -4.21
C VAL A 204 0.54 12.55 -3.36
N SER A 205 1.27 13.43 -4.05
CA SER A 205 1.88 14.63 -3.48
C SER A 205 1.01 15.83 -3.84
N LEU A 206 0.49 16.55 -2.83
CA LEU A 206 -0.39 17.71 -3.03
C LEU A 206 0.28 18.99 -2.49
N ASN A 207 0.44 19.99 -3.34
CA ASN A 207 1.08 21.26 -2.99
C ASN A 207 0.28 21.98 -1.88
N PRO A 208 0.94 22.78 -1.02
CA PRO A 208 0.25 23.60 -0.02
C PRO A 208 -0.87 24.46 -0.63
N GLY A 209 -2.05 24.46 0.01
CA GLY A 209 -3.24 25.18 -0.45
C GLY A 209 -3.97 24.56 -1.64
N ALA A 210 -3.35 23.60 -2.35
CA ALA A 210 -3.97 22.93 -3.49
C ALA A 210 -5.07 21.95 -3.05
N GLU A 211 -6.01 21.71 -3.96
CA GLU A 211 -7.08 20.73 -3.81
C GLU A 211 -7.08 19.80 -5.02
N VAL A 212 -7.25 18.51 -4.78
CA VAL A 212 -7.43 17.51 -5.83
C VAL A 212 -8.78 16.84 -5.65
N THR A 213 -9.54 16.79 -6.75
CA THR A 213 -10.80 16.05 -6.83
C THR A 213 -10.71 15.05 -7.98
N LEU A 214 -10.71 13.76 -7.64
CA LEU A 214 -10.49 12.66 -8.56
C LEU A 214 -11.79 11.91 -8.85
N PRO A 215 -12.02 11.41 -10.09
CA PRO A 215 -13.07 10.43 -10.34
C PRO A 215 -12.84 9.20 -9.47
N TRP A 216 -13.93 8.62 -8.97
CA TRP A 216 -13.86 7.43 -8.16
C TRP A 216 -14.96 6.45 -8.52
N ARG A 217 -14.61 5.17 -8.56
CA ARG A 217 -15.55 4.10 -8.83
C ARG A 217 -16.58 3.97 -7.68
N PRO A 218 -17.89 4.11 -7.93
CA PRO A 218 -18.90 4.07 -6.87
C PRO A 218 -19.01 2.71 -6.19
N ASP A 219 -18.65 1.64 -6.89
CA ASP A 219 -18.62 0.27 -6.41
C ASP A 219 -17.39 -0.05 -5.54
N PHE A 220 -16.39 0.83 -5.50
CA PHE A 220 -15.19 0.67 -4.67
C PHE A 220 -15.40 1.25 -3.27
N ASN A 221 -14.78 0.61 -2.27
CA ASN A 221 -14.41 1.28 -1.03
C ASN A 221 -13.36 2.37 -1.33
N ALA A 222 -13.22 3.37 -0.46
CA ALA A 222 -12.22 4.41 -0.65
C ALA A 222 -11.61 4.84 0.68
N LEU A 223 -10.28 4.87 0.71
CA LEU A 223 -9.46 5.19 1.87
C LEU A 223 -8.39 6.20 1.44
N ALA A 224 -8.04 7.12 2.34
CA ALA A 224 -6.83 7.93 2.22
C ALA A 224 -5.98 7.76 3.48
N TYR A 225 -4.70 7.48 3.33
CA TYR A 225 -3.75 7.43 4.44
C TYR A 225 -2.72 8.54 4.30
N ALA A 226 -2.63 9.43 5.29
CA ALA A 226 -1.64 10.49 5.31
C ALA A 226 -0.27 9.93 5.71
N LEU A 227 0.67 9.94 4.76
CA LEU A 227 2.06 9.55 4.99
C LEU A 227 2.82 10.65 5.71
N ALA A 228 2.63 11.90 5.27
CA ALA A 228 3.31 13.07 5.79
C ALA A 228 2.53 14.36 5.50
N GLY A 229 2.59 15.36 6.38
CA GLY A 229 1.83 16.60 6.25
C GLY A 229 0.37 16.49 6.74
N ARG A 230 -0.47 17.43 6.33
CA ARG A 230 -1.87 17.54 6.77
C ARG A 230 -2.78 18.25 5.77
N GLY A 231 -4.06 17.98 5.91
CA GLY A 231 -5.10 18.61 5.12
C GLY A 231 -6.49 18.22 5.57
N THR A 232 -7.43 18.31 4.64
CA THR A 232 -8.84 17.99 4.85
C THR A 232 -9.37 17.08 3.75
N ALA A 233 -10.38 16.27 4.07
CA ALA A 233 -10.99 15.29 3.18
C ALA A 233 -12.51 15.47 3.08
N GLY A 234 -13.04 15.28 1.87
CA GLY A 234 -14.45 15.32 1.55
C GLY A 234 -15.10 16.71 1.64
N PRO A 235 -16.38 16.83 1.26
CA PRO A 235 -17.11 18.11 1.16
C PRO A 235 -17.25 18.85 2.49
N SER A 236 -17.19 18.16 3.62
CA SER A 236 -17.26 18.78 4.95
C SER A 236 -15.90 19.27 5.46
N GLY A 237 -14.81 19.09 4.69
CA GLY A 237 -13.46 19.47 5.09
C GLY A 237 -12.99 18.77 6.37
N ARG A 238 -13.16 17.44 6.46
CA ARG A 238 -12.75 16.68 7.66
C ARG A 238 -11.22 16.70 7.78
N PRO A 239 -10.62 17.24 8.85
CA PRO A 239 -9.16 17.30 8.97
C PRO A 239 -8.55 15.92 9.21
N PHE A 240 -7.36 15.70 8.64
CA PHE A 240 -6.50 14.56 8.91
C PHE A 240 -5.03 14.91 8.64
N SER A 241 -4.13 14.21 9.31
CA SER A 241 -2.68 14.43 9.22
C SER A 241 -1.90 13.13 9.26
N THR A 242 -0.58 13.21 9.07
CA THR A 242 0.41 12.12 9.16
C THR A 242 0.00 11.02 10.16
N GLY A 243 -0.05 9.78 9.69
CA GLY A 243 -0.42 8.62 10.51
C GLY A 243 -1.92 8.40 10.68
N GLN A 244 -2.78 9.15 9.97
CA GLN A 244 -4.23 8.96 10.01
C GLN A 244 -4.81 8.44 8.70
N THR A 245 -5.80 7.56 8.82
CA THR A 245 -6.60 7.03 7.71
C THR A 245 -7.98 7.66 7.71
N VAL A 246 -8.41 8.18 6.56
CA VAL A 246 -9.79 8.61 6.29
C VAL A 246 -10.55 7.47 5.62
N VAL A 247 -11.74 7.18 6.12
CA VAL A 247 -12.72 6.30 5.46
C VAL A 247 -13.77 7.16 4.77
N PHE A 248 -13.94 6.98 3.47
CA PHE A 248 -14.94 7.71 2.69
C PHE A 248 -16.24 6.92 2.51
N GLY A 249 -17.35 7.64 2.42
CA GLY A 249 -18.68 7.11 2.16
C GLY A 249 -18.91 6.82 0.68
N LYS A 250 -20.17 6.78 0.25
CA LYS A 250 -20.55 6.56 -1.16
C LYS A 250 -20.50 7.85 -1.98
N GLY A 251 -20.33 7.71 -3.29
CA GLY A 251 -20.18 8.80 -4.25
C GLY A 251 -19.18 8.43 -5.36
N ASP A 252 -19.00 9.34 -6.31
CA ASP A 252 -18.33 9.12 -7.59
C ASP A 252 -17.06 9.98 -7.72
N SER A 253 -16.71 10.74 -6.67
CA SER A 253 -15.46 11.51 -6.61
C SER A 253 -14.88 11.60 -5.19
N LEU A 254 -13.56 11.71 -5.12
CA LEU A 254 -12.81 11.85 -3.87
C LEU A 254 -12.08 13.20 -3.87
N THR A 255 -12.32 14.02 -2.86
CA THR A 255 -11.70 15.34 -2.69
C THR A 255 -10.79 15.37 -1.47
N ILE A 256 -9.55 15.83 -1.66
CA ILE A 256 -8.61 16.15 -0.58
C ILE A 256 -8.00 17.52 -0.87
N LYS A 257 -7.89 18.34 0.18
CA LYS A 257 -7.25 19.66 0.14
C LYS A 257 -6.10 19.70 1.14
N ALA A 258 -4.93 20.15 0.68
CA ALA A 258 -3.79 20.40 1.56
C ALA A 258 -3.98 21.72 2.31
N ASP A 259 -3.51 21.77 3.56
CA ASP A 259 -3.39 23.03 4.28
C ASP A 259 -2.42 23.98 3.55
N GLU A 260 -2.66 25.30 3.68
CA GLU A 260 -1.80 26.38 3.16
C GLU A 260 -0.36 26.29 3.66
N LYS A 261 -0.16 25.67 4.83
CA LYS A 261 1.15 25.50 5.46
C LYS A 261 1.32 24.08 5.96
N GLN A 262 2.31 23.39 5.38
CA GLN A 262 2.77 22.07 5.78
C GLN A 262 3.91 22.16 6.81
N GLU A 263 4.29 21.02 7.40
CA GLU A 263 5.45 20.93 8.29
C GLU A 263 6.77 21.02 7.50
N SER A 264 7.85 21.50 8.12
CA SER A 264 9.12 21.76 7.42
C SER A 264 9.76 20.52 6.79
N ARG A 265 9.51 19.33 7.36
CA ARG A 265 10.05 18.05 6.86
C ARG A 265 9.31 17.54 5.63
N SER A 266 8.09 18.02 5.40
CA SER A 266 7.20 17.54 4.35
C SER A 266 6.55 18.74 3.68
N PRO A 267 7.23 19.37 2.70
CA PRO A 267 6.76 20.62 2.09
C PRO A 267 5.44 20.46 1.33
N ASN A 268 5.06 19.22 0.99
CA ASN A 268 3.78 18.85 0.40
C ASN A 268 2.98 17.96 1.36
N PHE A 269 1.68 17.87 1.12
CA PHE A 269 0.86 16.84 1.75
C PHE A 269 0.98 15.53 0.97
N GLU A 270 1.54 14.49 1.59
CA GLU A 270 1.78 13.18 0.98
C GLU A 270 0.78 12.16 1.53
N PHE A 271 0.03 11.50 0.65
CA PHE A 271 -0.95 10.49 1.05
C PHE A 271 -1.11 9.40 0.01
N VAL A 272 -1.51 8.22 0.46
CA VAL A 272 -1.92 7.13 -0.44
C VAL A 272 -3.43 7.06 -0.50
N LEU A 273 -3.96 6.94 -1.71
CA LEU A 273 -5.36 6.60 -1.96
C LEU A 273 -5.48 5.13 -2.32
N LEU A 274 -6.41 4.46 -1.65
CA LEU A 274 -6.72 3.06 -1.88
C LEU A 274 -8.20 2.91 -2.17
N GLY A 275 -8.50 2.26 -3.29
CA GLY A 275 -9.84 1.86 -3.66
C GLY A 275 -9.88 0.40 -4.01
N GLY A 276 -10.95 -0.29 -3.64
CA GLY A 276 -11.09 -1.67 -4.03
C GLY A 276 -12.54 -2.11 -4.06
N GLN A 277 -12.86 -2.96 -5.02
CA GLN A 277 -14.15 -3.60 -5.07
C GLN A 277 -14.26 -4.58 -3.89
N PRO A 278 -15.24 -4.40 -2.99
CA PRO A 278 -15.42 -5.35 -1.90
C PRO A 278 -15.72 -6.74 -2.45
N ILE A 279 -14.96 -7.74 -2.00
CA ILE A 279 -15.12 -9.16 -2.37
C ILE A 279 -16.44 -9.70 -1.79
N ARG A 280 -16.83 -9.24 -0.59
CA ARG A 280 -18.06 -9.66 0.12
C ARG A 280 -18.14 -11.17 0.38
N GLU A 281 -16.99 -11.78 0.61
CA GLU A 281 -16.89 -13.16 1.08
C GLU A 281 -16.46 -13.18 2.56
N PRO A 282 -16.77 -14.26 3.30
CA PRO A 282 -16.17 -14.47 4.61
C PRO A 282 -14.64 -14.43 4.53
N MET A 283 -14.01 -13.72 5.45
CA MET A 283 -12.55 -13.68 5.61
C MET A 283 -12.21 -14.09 7.03
N MET A 284 -11.38 -15.13 7.15
CA MET A 284 -10.82 -15.63 8.41
C MET A 284 -9.31 -15.43 8.35
N GLN A 285 -8.76 -14.70 9.32
CA GLN A 285 -7.33 -14.45 9.43
C GLN A 285 -6.78 -15.11 10.69
N TYR A 286 -5.66 -15.81 10.56
CA TYR A 286 -4.86 -16.26 11.70
C TYR A 286 -3.37 -16.11 11.37
N GLY A 287 -2.75 -15.07 11.94
CA GLY A 287 -1.37 -14.70 11.64
C GLY A 287 -1.14 -14.52 10.12
N PRO A 288 -0.22 -15.29 9.51
CA PRO A 288 0.14 -15.18 8.09
C PRO A 288 -0.84 -15.87 7.11
N PHE A 289 -1.98 -16.37 7.59
CA PHE A 289 -2.93 -17.10 6.75
C PHE A 289 -4.26 -16.37 6.70
N VAL A 290 -4.77 -16.13 5.48
CA VAL A 290 -6.07 -15.49 5.25
C VAL A 290 -6.90 -16.36 4.32
N MET A 291 -7.86 -17.08 4.89
CA MET A 291 -8.75 -18.01 4.18
C MET A 291 -10.22 -17.60 4.36
N ASN A 292 -11.18 -18.40 3.87
CA ASN A 292 -12.61 -18.07 4.03
C ASN A 292 -13.25 -18.80 5.23
N THR A 293 -12.66 -19.91 5.68
CA THR A 293 -13.21 -20.75 6.77
C THR A 293 -12.15 -21.18 7.78
N HIS A 294 -12.61 -21.55 8.99
CA HIS A 294 -11.73 -22.12 10.04
C HIS A 294 -11.06 -23.42 9.60
N ALA A 295 -11.75 -24.27 8.82
CA ALA A 295 -11.19 -25.51 8.31
C ALA A 295 -10.03 -25.26 7.32
N GLU A 296 -10.18 -24.25 6.44
CA GLU A 296 -9.11 -23.85 5.52
C GLU A 296 -7.90 -23.25 6.27
N LEU A 297 -8.12 -22.51 7.36
CA LEU A 297 -7.03 -22.03 8.23
C LEU A 297 -6.29 -23.19 8.92
N ALA A 298 -7.03 -24.18 9.45
CA ALA A 298 -6.43 -25.37 10.04
C ALA A 298 -5.59 -26.13 9.01
N GLN A 299 -6.11 -26.30 7.79
CA GLN A 299 -5.35 -26.93 6.69
C GLN A 299 -4.10 -26.13 6.32
N ALA A 300 -4.15 -24.80 6.30
CA ALA A 300 -2.97 -23.95 6.06
C ALA A 300 -1.88 -24.16 7.11
N PHE A 301 -2.28 -24.30 8.38
CA PHE A 301 -1.36 -24.58 9.46
C PHE A 301 -0.73 -25.97 9.35
N ASP A 302 -1.54 -27.00 9.06
CA ASP A 302 -1.07 -28.36 8.86
C ASP A 302 -0.12 -28.46 7.65
N ASP A 303 -0.40 -27.72 6.58
CA ASP A 303 0.46 -27.63 5.39
C ASP A 303 1.80 -26.99 5.71
N PHE A 304 1.81 -25.91 6.49
CA PHE A 304 3.04 -25.27 6.94
C PHE A 304 3.89 -26.21 7.81
N GLN A 305 3.29 -26.86 8.82
CA GLN A 305 4.00 -27.78 9.72
C GLN A 305 4.59 -28.99 8.98
N ALA A 306 3.93 -29.44 7.92
CA ALA A 306 4.42 -30.53 7.07
C ALA A 306 5.39 -30.08 5.96
N GLY A 307 5.78 -28.80 5.90
CA GLY A 307 6.70 -28.27 4.90
C GLY A 307 6.11 -28.25 3.47
N ARG A 308 4.78 -28.12 3.34
CA ARG A 308 4.06 -28.09 2.06
C ARG A 308 3.93 -26.68 1.46
N LEU A 309 4.39 -25.63 2.15
CA LEU A 309 4.41 -24.24 1.66
C LEU A 309 5.73 -23.84 0.98
N GLY A 310 6.47 -24.82 0.46
CA GLY A 310 7.82 -24.62 -0.04
C GLY A 310 8.89 -24.93 1.01
N ARG A 311 10.14 -24.87 0.57
CA ARG A 311 11.33 -25.12 1.40
C ARG A 311 12.28 -23.95 1.27
N ILE A 312 12.90 -23.56 2.37
CA ILE A 312 13.95 -22.55 2.38
C ILE A 312 15.10 -23.06 1.49
N PRO A 313 15.57 -22.28 0.49
CA PRO A 313 16.69 -22.66 -0.35
C PRO A 313 17.97 -22.95 0.47
N ALA A 314 18.77 -23.92 0.02
CA ALA A 314 20.03 -24.22 0.69
C ALA A 314 21.03 -23.05 0.50
N GLY A 315 21.54 -22.50 1.61
CA GLY A 315 22.48 -21.38 1.60
C GLY A 315 21.85 -19.99 1.63
N ALA A 316 20.52 -19.90 1.86
CA ALA A 316 19.85 -18.67 2.26
C ALA A 316 20.20 -18.25 3.70
#